data_AF-A0A7S0S5H3-F1
#
_entry.id   AF-A0A7S0S5H3-F1
#
_cell.length_a   1.000
_cell.length_b   1.000
_cell.length_c   1.000
_cell.angle_alpha   90.00
_cell.angle_beta   90.00
_cell.angle_gamma   90.00
#
_symmetry.space_group_name_H-M   'P 1'
#
loop_
_entity.id
_entity.type
_entity.pdbx_description
1 polymer ?
#
loop_
_entity_poly.entity_id
_entity_poly.type
_entity_poly.pdbx_seq_one_letter_code
_entity_poly.pdbx_strand_id
1 'polypeptide(L)'
;ELHKQATSNMPPSRKLNPQSVWDGAALLAAFDEAGVKQSHAWRLWNHLIRHPSAEWRDVPDLPKAALAVLESRFARLTSRVVGCSTSADGETTKLLVELQDGARVEAVVMHYDTT
;
A
#
# COMPACT_ATOMS: atom_id res chain seq x y z
N GLU A 1 -11.60 -35.19 -28.40
CA GLU A 1 -10.23 -34.63 -28.45
C GLU A 1 -10.07 -33.57 -27.35
N LEU A 2 -8.90 -33.55 -26.72
CA LEU A 2 -8.59 -32.83 -25.49
C LEU A 2 -8.56 -31.31 -25.71
N HIS A 3 -9.35 -30.55 -24.93
CA HIS A 3 -9.18 -29.11 -24.77
C HIS A 3 -7.90 -28.87 -23.95
N LYS A 4 -6.85 -28.38 -24.63
CA LYS A 4 -5.60 -27.93 -24.00
C LYS A 4 -5.91 -26.77 -23.05
N GLN A 5 -5.51 -26.94 -21.78
CA GLN A 5 -5.51 -25.89 -20.77
C GLN A 5 -4.73 -24.67 -21.26
N ALA A 6 -5.35 -23.50 -21.18
CA ALA A 6 -4.63 -22.24 -21.29
C ALA A 6 -3.63 -22.16 -20.13
N THR A 7 -2.35 -22.28 -20.44
CA THR A 7 -1.28 -21.97 -19.50
C THR A 7 -1.37 -20.50 -19.16
N SER A 8 -1.78 -20.21 -17.92
CA SER A 8 -1.86 -18.87 -17.33
C SER A 8 -0.53 -18.15 -17.54
N ASN A 9 -0.51 -17.18 -18.47
CA ASN A 9 0.63 -16.31 -18.69
C ASN A 9 0.63 -15.19 -17.63
N MET A 10 0.60 -15.59 -16.35
CA MET A 10 0.73 -14.63 -15.25
C MET A 10 2.14 -14.07 -15.26
N PRO A 11 2.30 -12.73 -15.24
CA PRO A 11 3.61 -12.14 -15.06
C PRO A 11 4.24 -12.70 -13.78
N PRO A 12 5.57 -12.93 -13.77
CA PRO A 12 6.27 -13.41 -12.59
C PRO A 12 5.91 -12.57 -11.36
N SER A 13 5.73 -13.24 -10.22
CA SER A 13 5.52 -12.54 -8.94
C SER A 13 6.69 -11.57 -8.71
N ARG A 14 6.36 -10.28 -8.61
CA ARG A 14 7.36 -9.23 -8.40
C ARG A 14 7.80 -9.26 -6.93
N LYS A 15 9.10 -9.44 -6.68
CA LYS A 15 9.69 -9.22 -5.35
C LYS A 15 9.97 -7.73 -5.19
N LEU A 16 9.17 -7.08 -4.36
CA LEU A 16 9.24 -5.64 -4.13
C LEU A 16 10.02 -5.35 -2.84
N ASN A 17 10.89 -4.34 -2.87
CA ASN A 17 11.67 -3.92 -1.71
C ASN A 17 11.83 -2.39 -1.75
N PRO A 18 11.36 -1.64 -0.74
CA PRO A 18 10.66 -2.11 0.47
C PRO A 18 9.27 -2.71 0.19
N GLN A 19 8.78 -3.57 1.09
CA GLN A 19 7.41 -4.07 1.00
C GLN A 19 6.42 -3.01 1.48
N SER A 20 5.20 -3.03 0.97
CA SER A 20 4.16 -2.10 1.41
C SER A 20 3.54 -2.57 2.73
N VAL A 21 3.35 -1.68 3.70
CA VAL A 21 2.58 -1.99 4.92
C VAL A 21 1.11 -2.32 4.60
N TRP A 22 0.63 -1.96 3.41
CA TRP A 22 -0.71 -2.26 2.91
C TRP A 22 -0.81 -3.63 2.24
N ASP A 23 0.31 -4.32 2.02
CA ASP A 23 0.29 -5.74 1.68
C ASP A 23 0.01 -6.54 2.96
N GLY A 24 -1.27 -6.82 3.18
CA GLY A 24 -1.73 -7.50 4.38
C GLY A 24 -1.10 -8.88 4.57
N ALA A 25 -0.94 -9.66 3.49
CA ALA A 25 -0.35 -10.99 3.60
C ALA A 25 1.13 -10.91 4.02
N ALA A 26 1.89 -10.00 3.41
CA ALA A 26 3.29 -9.78 3.75
C ALA A 26 3.47 -9.29 5.19
N LEU A 27 2.67 -8.30 5.63
CA LEU A 27 2.79 -7.74 6.97
C LEU A 27 2.41 -8.75 8.06
N LEU A 28 1.32 -9.49 7.87
CA LEU A 28 0.86 -10.48 8.85
C LEU A 28 1.86 -11.63 9.00
N ALA A 29 2.39 -12.16 7.89
CA ALA A 29 3.45 -13.16 7.93
C ALA A 29 4.70 -12.62 8.64
N ALA A 30 5.06 -11.37 8.37
CA ALA A 30 6.20 -10.72 9.01
C ALA A 30 6.02 -10.52 10.52
N PHE A 31 4.80 -10.28 10.99
CA PHE A 31 4.47 -10.18 12.41
C PHE A 31 4.53 -11.55 13.08
N ASP A 32 3.99 -12.59 12.45
CA ASP A 32 4.05 -13.96 12.99
C ASP A 32 5.49 -14.44 13.15
N GLU A 33 6.34 -14.23 12.13
CA GLU A 33 7.78 -14.53 12.18
C GLU A 33 8.49 -13.86 13.36
N ALA A 34 8.04 -12.66 13.74
CA ALA A 34 8.60 -11.88 14.85
C ALA A 34 7.89 -12.13 16.20
N GLY A 35 6.92 -13.05 16.26
CA GLY A 35 6.13 -13.32 17.47
C GLY A 35 5.20 -12.18 17.87
N VAL A 36 4.84 -11.30 16.93
CA VAL A 36 3.92 -10.17 17.12
C VAL A 36 2.49 -10.62 16.82
N LYS A 37 1.54 -10.32 17.71
CA LYS A 37 0.13 -10.62 17.46
C LYS A 37 -0.39 -9.83 16.24
N GLN A 38 -0.99 -10.53 15.29
CA GLN A 38 -1.59 -9.94 14.09
C GLN A 38 -2.62 -8.83 14.38
N SER A 39 -3.28 -8.84 15.55
CA SER A 39 -4.22 -7.76 15.94
C SER A 39 -3.57 -6.38 16.02
N HIS A 40 -2.24 -6.29 16.15
CA HIS A 40 -1.52 -5.02 16.06
C HIS A 40 -1.55 -4.42 14.64
N ALA A 41 -1.67 -5.23 13.59
CA ALA A 41 -1.78 -4.73 12.21
C ALA A 41 -3.06 -3.91 12.01
N TRP A 42 -4.17 -4.34 12.61
CA TRP A 42 -5.43 -3.59 12.55
C TRP A 42 -5.33 -2.21 13.22
N ARG A 43 -4.65 -2.13 14.36
CA ARG A 43 -4.41 -0.84 15.05
C ARG A 43 -3.50 0.07 14.24
N LEU A 44 -2.43 -0.51 13.65
CA LEU A 44 -1.53 0.18 12.74
C LEU A 44 -2.28 0.78 11.55
N TRP A 45 -3.04 -0.02 10.80
CA TRP A 45 -3.78 0.46 9.63
C TRP A 45 -4.82 1.52 9.98
N ASN A 46 -5.60 1.32 11.05
CA ASN A 46 -6.55 2.33 11.50
C ASN A 46 -5.88 3.67 11.83
N HIS A 47 -4.70 3.63 12.45
CA HIS A 47 -3.96 4.84 12.78
C HIS A 47 -3.44 5.52 11.51
N LEU A 48 -2.79 4.79 10.62
CA LEU A 48 -2.21 5.35 9.38
C LEU A 48 -3.27 5.94 8.43
N ILE A 49 -4.46 5.32 8.34
CA ILE A 49 -5.57 5.85 7.54
C ILE A 49 -6.06 7.19 8.09
N ARG A 50 -6.15 7.32 9.41
CA ARG A 50 -6.63 8.55 10.08
C ARG A 50 -5.55 9.64 10.17
N HIS A 51 -4.29 9.24 10.14
CA HIS A 51 -3.13 10.11 10.27
C HIS A 51 -2.14 9.81 9.13
N PRO A 52 -2.39 10.28 7.90
CA PRO A 52 -1.56 9.92 6.74
C PRO A 52 -0.08 10.33 6.86
N SER A 53 0.21 11.34 7.69
CA SER A 53 1.56 11.82 7.97
C SER A 53 2.23 11.15 9.18
N ALA A 54 1.55 10.23 9.86
CA ALA A 54 2.12 9.54 11.02
C ALA A 54 3.28 8.63 10.61
N GLU A 55 4.33 8.64 11.43
CA GLU A 55 5.42 7.68 11.38
C GLU A 55 5.11 6.45 12.23
N TRP A 56 5.91 5.39 12.10
CA TRP A 56 5.69 4.14 12.85
C TRP A 56 5.62 4.33 14.36
N ARG A 57 6.39 5.29 14.87
CA ARG A 57 6.52 5.59 16.30
C ARG A 57 5.33 6.37 16.86
N ASP A 58 4.51 6.94 15.99
CA ASP A 58 3.31 7.69 16.39
C ASP A 58 2.12 6.75 16.68
N VAL A 59 2.22 5.48 16.28
CA VAL A 59 1.17 4.47 16.46
C VAL A 59 1.09 4.07 17.93
N PRO A 60 -0.04 4.33 18.62
CA PRO A 60 -0.18 4.04 20.04
C PRO A 60 -0.06 2.54 20.33
N ASP A 61 0.62 2.22 21.43
CA ASP A 61 0.80 0.84 21.93
C ASP A 61 1.40 -0.14 20.91
N LEU A 62 2.17 0.35 19.93
CA LEU A 62 2.86 -0.49 18.97
C LEU A 62 4.03 -1.23 19.66
N PRO A 63 4.05 -2.58 19.65
CA PRO A 63 5.14 -3.32 20.28
C PRO A 63 6.49 -3.01 19.64
N LYS A 64 7.56 -2.98 20.45
CA LYS A 64 8.93 -2.75 19.94
C LYS A 64 9.34 -3.74 18.84
N ALA A 65 8.93 -5.00 18.95
CA ALA A 65 9.17 -6.01 17.92
C ALA A 65 8.46 -5.67 16.60
N ALA A 66 7.22 -5.16 16.66
CA ALA A 66 6.48 -4.72 15.48
C ALA A 66 7.14 -3.51 14.82
N LEU A 67 7.57 -2.54 15.63
CA LEU A 67 8.31 -1.37 15.15
C LEU A 67 9.61 -1.79 14.43
N ALA A 68 10.37 -2.72 15.01
CA ALA A 68 11.59 -3.24 14.39
C ALA A 68 11.32 -3.93 13.03
N VAL A 69 10.24 -4.71 12.93
CA VAL A 69 9.81 -5.31 11.65
C VAL A 69 9.51 -4.23 10.62
N LEU A 70 8.72 -3.22 10.99
CA LEU A 70 8.32 -2.14 10.09
C LEU A 70 9.54 -1.34 9.60
N GLU A 71 10.42 -0.92 10.51
CA GLU A 71 11.63 -0.16 10.18
C GLU A 71 12.62 -0.95 9.30
N SER A 72 12.63 -2.28 9.40
CA SER A 72 13.60 -3.11 8.69
C SER A 72 13.27 -3.35 7.20
N ARG A 73 11.99 -3.49 6.83
CA ARG A 73 11.62 -3.96 5.48
C ARG A 73 10.30 -3.42 4.91
N PHE A 74 9.58 -2.55 5.63
CA PHE A 74 8.31 -2.00 5.17
C PHE A 74 8.35 -0.49 4.95
N ALA A 75 7.54 -0.03 4.00
CA ALA A 75 7.29 1.38 3.72
C ALA A 75 5.79 1.72 3.86
N ARG A 76 5.50 2.96 4.30
CA ARG A 76 4.13 3.51 4.36
C ARG A 76 3.52 3.66 2.98
N LEU A 77 4.31 4.09 2.01
CA LEU A 77 3.92 4.22 0.61
C LEU A 77 5.06 3.72 -0.26
N THR A 78 4.74 2.90 -1.25
CA THR A 78 5.67 2.39 -2.28
C THR A 78 5.43 3.04 -3.64
N SER A 79 4.62 4.10 -3.67
CA SER A 79 4.28 4.86 -4.85
C SER A 79 4.29 6.34 -4.51
N ARG A 80 4.52 7.19 -5.51
CA ARG A 80 4.44 8.65 -5.36
C ARG A 80 3.67 9.29 -6.51
N VAL A 81 2.94 10.35 -6.22
CA VAL A 81 2.32 11.19 -7.25
C VAL A 81 3.42 12.02 -7.91
N VAL A 82 3.59 11.86 -9.22
CA VAL A 82 4.59 12.57 -10.03
C VAL A 82 3.97 13.59 -10.99
N GLY A 83 2.64 13.64 -11.07
CA GLY A 83 1.91 14.63 -11.85
C GLY A 83 0.46 14.73 -11.40
N CYS A 84 -0.11 15.91 -11.56
CA CYS A 84 -1.50 16.20 -11.25
C CYS A 84 -2.07 17.14 -12.33
N SER A 85 -3.28 16.85 -12.79
CA SER A 85 -4.04 17.70 -13.71
C SER A 85 -5.49 17.74 -13.28
N THR A 86 -6.01 18.92 -13.03
CA THR A 86 -7.40 19.15 -12.63
C THR A 86 -8.18 19.76 -13.80
N SER A 87 -9.42 19.32 -14.01
CA SER A 87 -10.33 19.87 -15.02
C SER A 87 -10.62 21.35 -14.74
N ALA A 88 -11.08 22.07 -15.76
CA ALA A 88 -11.34 23.51 -15.65
C ALA A 88 -12.44 23.84 -14.62
N ASP A 89 -13.39 22.93 -14.41
CA ASP A 89 -14.46 23.04 -13.42
C ASP A 89 -14.05 22.57 -12.02
N GLY A 90 -12.86 21.95 -11.86
CA GLY A 90 -12.40 21.43 -10.56
C GLY A 90 -12.97 20.07 -10.15
N GLU A 91 -13.92 19.54 -10.91
CA GLU A 91 -14.68 18.34 -10.55
C GLU A 91 -13.91 17.04 -10.81
N THR A 92 -12.88 17.07 -11.64
CA THR A 92 -12.07 15.89 -11.94
C THR A 92 -10.58 16.19 -11.78
N THR A 93 -9.90 15.38 -10.97
CA THR A 93 -8.44 15.42 -10.83
C THR A 93 -7.82 14.10 -11.28
N LYS A 94 -6.93 14.17 -12.26
CA LYS A 94 -6.11 13.06 -12.72
C LYS A 94 -4.73 13.10 -12.06
N LEU A 95 -4.34 11.99 -11.45
CA LEU A 95 -3.05 11.77 -10.81
C LEU A 95 -2.21 10.83 -11.66
N LEU A 96 -0.98 11.22 -11.96
CA LEU A 96 0.04 10.32 -12.49
C LEU A 96 0.84 9.75 -11.31
N VAL A 97 0.72 8.44 -11.09
CA VAL A 97 1.32 7.74 -9.97
C VAL A 97 2.48 6.89 -10.48
N GLU A 98 3.67 7.13 -9.94
CA GLU A 98 4.86 6.30 -10.18
C GLU A 98 4.96 5.23 -9.09
N LEU A 99 5.08 3.97 -9.52
CA LEU A 99 5.28 2.80 -8.67
C LEU A 99 6.77 2.63 -8.34
N GLN A 100 7.09 1.83 -7.32
CA GLN A 100 8.47 1.60 -6.88
C GLN A 100 9.41 0.98 -7.93
N ASP A 101 8.86 0.35 -8.98
CA ASP A 101 9.64 -0.17 -10.11
C ASP A 101 9.80 0.84 -11.25
N GLY A 102 9.35 2.08 -11.06
CA GLY A 102 9.37 3.15 -12.05
C GLY A 102 8.23 3.09 -13.07
N ALA A 103 7.39 2.04 -13.06
CA ALA A 103 6.19 2.00 -13.88
C ALA A 103 5.21 3.09 -13.44
N ARG A 104 4.33 3.51 -14.37
CA ARG A 104 3.36 4.58 -14.10
C ARG A 104 1.94 4.11 -14.39
N VAL A 105 1.04 4.51 -13.51
CA VAL A 105 -0.41 4.32 -13.63
C VAL A 105 -1.11 5.65 -13.45
N GLU A 106 -2.34 5.75 -13.93
CA GLU A 106 -3.19 6.92 -13.71
C GLU A 106 -4.29 6.58 -12.71
N ALA A 107 -4.60 7.52 -11.81
CA ALA A 107 -5.78 7.46 -10.95
C ALA A 107 -6.61 8.73 -11.17
N VAL A 108 -7.93 8.59 -11.23
CA VAL A 108 -8.84 9.72 -11.43
C VAL A 108 -9.75 9.84 -10.21
N VAL A 109 -9.76 11.02 -9.61
CA VAL A 109 -10.67 11.39 -8.53
C VAL A 109 -11.74 12.30 -9.13
N MET A 110 -13.01 11.92 -9.00
CA MET A 110 -14.14 12.72 -9.41
C MET A 110 -14.89 13.18 -8.16
N HIS A 111 -15.08 14.49 -8.06
CA HIS A 111 -15.98 15.08 -7.10
C HIS A 111 -17.37 15.11 -7.73
N TYR A 112 -18.35 14.67 -6.96
CA TYR A 112 -19.75 14.79 -7.32
C TYR A 112 -20.38 15.65 -6.25
N ASP A 113 -21.12 16.67 -6.68
CA ASP A 113 -21.98 17.39 -5.78
C ASP A 113 -23.04 16.41 -5.24
N THR A 114 -23.15 16.35 -3.92
CA THR A 114 -24.13 15.51 -3.22
C THR A 114 -25.25 16.35 -2.58
N THR A 115 -25.35 17.64 -2.92
CA THR A 115 -26.48 18.49 -2.51
C THR A 115 -27.71 18.35 -3.40
#